data_AF-A0AAI9IYP7-F1
#
_entry.id   AF-A0AAI9IYP7-F1
#
_cell.length_a   1.000
_cell.length_b   1.000
_cell.length_c   1.000
_cell.angle_alpha   90.00
_cell.angle_beta   90.00
_cell.angle_gamma   90.00
#
_symmetry.space_group_name_H-M   'P 1'
#
loop_
_entity.id
_entity.type
_entity.pdbx_description
1 polymer ?
#
loop_
_entity_poly.entity_id
_entity_poly.type
_entity_poly.pdbx_seq_one_letter_code
_entity_poly.pdbx_strand_id
1 'polypeptide(L)'
;MNQESTLAGVRVIEICNVAAGPFCGMLLADMGADVVKIEPPGTGDTLRSWAPITDGYSENFASLNRNKRSVTLNLKNEAERDAAIELIAGADVLIENNRPGVMDRLGLGQQAMRARNPRLVYCSVSAYGQSGPRSQEGGFDLTLQAMSGLMSVTGEEGGAPVKCGVPVYDFTAGLYAAFAIAAALRRVQADGQGTHIDVSMLGATLGIAALQTSQYFGTGVDPVKLGSAHPRNAPYQVFRCKNGYFGMAAGNNSLWKAVCKVVERDDLHADPRFANPTDRAEHQVALRDILEAIFAEHDSHAWLERFRQAGVPCAPINDYSEVLADPPVEHMDWVQDLELPNGVRTRTFVSPVRFDARTAGVMRRPPWASTTTRSCRPWRPGRRVERHVRLPSPYHHAATGSLDLHAVPPRKTQRAVGRTGRGAHRRRGCRPPRTGAAAGVRRRWQELQRRIRLHRLRDAKRRRSVAAHGAHRNAAAARGRLSQPDAGAGARPQLRRGRGSVRGLQVALLHPGGRLSHARAEVRPGAGHTPLSRYRRR
;
A
#
# COMPACT_ATOMS: atom_id res chain seq x y z
N MET A 1 11.27 -32.81 12.29
CA MET A 1 11.00 -31.66 13.18
C MET A 1 9.60 -31.16 12.85
N ASN A 2 8.63 -31.30 13.76
CA ASN A 2 7.33 -30.64 13.62
C ASN A 2 7.55 -29.14 13.73
N GLN A 3 7.71 -28.45 12.60
CA GLN A 3 7.89 -27.00 12.56
C GLN A 3 6.56 -26.34 12.90
N GLU A 4 6.54 -25.64 14.03
CA GLU A 4 5.38 -24.95 14.58
C GLU A 4 5.01 -23.77 13.68
N SER A 5 3.73 -23.68 13.28
CA SER A 5 3.26 -22.51 12.54
C SER A 5 3.50 -21.23 13.36
N THR A 6 3.74 -20.11 12.70
CA THR A 6 4.18 -18.86 13.35
C THR A 6 3.12 -18.26 14.29
N LEU A 7 1.85 -18.61 14.08
CA LEU A 7 0.73 -18.26 14.97
C LEU A 7 0.09 -19.49 15.63
N ALA A 8 0.83 -20.60 15.75
CA ALA A 8 0.33 -21.79 16.42
C ALA A 8 -0.11 -21.48 17.86
N GLY A 9 -1.33 -21.87 18.20
CA GLY A 9 -1.92 -21.61 19.52
C GLY A 9 -2.57 -20.23 19.67
N VAL A 10 -2.42 -19.34 18.68
CA VAL A 10 -3.19 -18.08 18.61
C VAL A 10 -4.62 -18.40 18.20
N ARG A 11 -5.52 -17.67 18.83
CA ARG A 11 -6.93 -17.95 18.91
C ARG A 11 -7.72 -16.73 18.43
N VAL A 12 -8.40 -16.83 17.30
CA VAL A 12 -9.03 -15.68 16.62
C VAL A 12 -10.53 -15.92 16.44
N ILE A 13 -11.33 -14.92 16.82
CA ILE A 13 -12.74 -14.82 16.44
C ILE A 13 -12.87 -13.79 15.31
N GLU A 14 -13.54 -14.17 14.23
CA GLU A 14 -13.83 -13.29 13.09
C GLU A 14 -15.34 -13.07 12.97
N ILE A 15 -15.80 -11.83 13.11
CA ILE A 15 -17.19 -11.41 12.89
C ILE A 15 -17.19 -10.44 11.72
N CYS A 16 -16.86 -10.98 10.55
CA CYS A 16 -16.69 -10.19 9.34
C CYS A 16 -17.54 -10.68 8.17
N ASN A 17 -17.78 -9.78 7.21
CA ASN A 17 -18.48 -10.05 5.97
C ASN A 17 -17.67 -9.53 4.76
N VAL A 18 -17.72 -10.23 3.64
CA VAL A 18 -17.04 -9.88 2.37
C VAL A 18 -15.51 -9.86 2.49
N ALA A 19 -14.78 -8.82 2.09
CA ALA A 19 -13.40 -9.04 1.69
C ALA A 19 -12.35 -8.62 2.73
N ALA A 20 -12.34 -7.37 3.20
CA ALA A 20 -11.23 -6.86 4.02
C ALA A 20 -10.97 -7.65 5.32
N GLY A 21 -12.01 -7.85 6.12
CA GLY A 21 -11.94 -8.61 7.37
C GLY A 21 -11.64 -10.09 7.16
N PRO A 22 -12.37 -10.79 6.26
CA PRO A 22 -12.11 -12.20 5.98
C PRO A 22 -10.73 -12.46 5.37
N PHE A 23 -10.20 -11.55 4.54
CA PHE A 23 -8.82 -11.65 4.07
C PHE A 23 -7.81 -11.56 5.21
N CYS A 24 -8.00 -10.64 6.17
CA CYS A 24 -7.18 -10.58 7.38
C CYS A 24 -7.22 -11.90 8.17
N GLY A 25 -8.41 -12.42 8.46
CA GLY A 25 -8.56 -13.68 9.18
C GLY A 25 -7.94 -14.86 8.44
N MET A 26 -8.02 -14.89 7.11
CA MET A 26 -7.38 -15.93 6.29
C MET A 26 -5.86 -15.88 6.39
N LEU A 27 -5.24 -14.69 6.31
CA LEU A 27 -3.79 -14.55 6.45
C LEU A 27 -3.30 -15.08 7.80
N LEU A 28 -4.04 -14.82 8.88
CA LEU A 28 -3.72 -15.37 10.20
C LEU A 28 -3.92 -16.89 10.27
N ALA A 29 -4.97 -17.41 9.62
CA ALA A 29 -5.23 -18.84 9.52
C ALA A 29 -4.15 -19.57 8.71
N ASP A 30 -3.65 -18.98 7.62
CA ASP A 30 -2.55 -19.52 6.82
C ASP A 30 -1.25 -19.57 7.65
N MET A 31 -1.03 -18.62 8.57
CA MET A 31 0.05 -18.67 9.56
C MET A 31 -0.24 -19.62 10.75
N GLY A 32 -1.38 -20.31 10.72
CA GLY A 32 -1.82 -21.37 11.64
C GLY A 32 -2.44 -20.92 12.96
N ALA A 33 -2.97 -19.69 13.01
CA ALA A 33 -3.93 -19.33 14.03
C ALA A 33 -5.21 -20.17 13.89
N ASP A 34 -5.87 -20.52 15.00
CA ASP A 34 -7.19 -21.15 14.97
C ASP A 34 -8.26 -20.07 14.85
N VAL A 35 -8.72 -19.87 13.62
CA VAL A 35 -9.70 -18.85 13.27
C VAL A 35 -11.10 -19.44 13.23
N VAL A 36 -12.00 -18.90 14.06
CA VAL A 36 -13.43 -19.22 14.06
C VAL A 36 -14.22 -18.01 13.57
N LYS A 37 -14.86 -18.18 12.41
CA LYS A 37 -15.77 -17.21 11.83
C LYS A 37 -17.16 -17.37 12.44
N ILE A 38 -17.73 -16.29 12.96
CA ILE A 38 -19.12 -16.24 13.42
C ILE A 38 -19.96 -15.62 12.31
N GLU A 39 -21.01 -16.34 11.91
CA GLU A 39 -21.85 -15.97 10.77
C GLU A 39 -23.34 -15.95 11.16
N PRO A 40 -24.16 -15.10 10.52
CA PRO A 40 -25.60 -15.10 10.76
C PRO A 40 -26.26 -16.37 10.22
N PRO A 41 -27.34 -16.88 10.86
CA PRO A 41 -28.06 -18.05 10.39
C PRO A 41 -28.76 -17.85 9.05
N GLY A 42 -28.87 -18.95 8.30
CA GLY A 42 -29.51 -19.00 6.99
C GLY A 42 -28.64 -18.45 5.86
N THR A 43 -28.14 -17.22 5.99
CA THR A 43 -27.39 -16.54 4.92
C THR A 43 -25.89 -16.74 5.01
N GLY A 44 -25.34 -16.75 6.23
CA GLY A 44 -23.90 -16.67 6.46
C GLY A 44 -23.27 -15.37 5.93
N ASP A 45 -21.97 -15.42 5.64
CA ASP A 45 -21.24 -14.40 4.88
C ASP A 45 -21.82 -14.22 3.48
N THR A 46 -21.94 -12.97 3.02
CA THR A 46 -22.50 -12.64 1.71
C THR A 46 -21.70 -13.23 0.55
N LEU A 47 -20.39 -13.46 0.70
CA LEU A 47 -19.59 -14.12 -0.33
C LEU A 47 -20.04 -15.56 -0.62
N ARG A 48 -20.76 -16.23 0.29
CA ARG A 48 -21.26 -17.60 0.05
C ARG A 48 -22.18 -17.69 -1.15
N SER A 49 -22.85 -16.59 -1.54
CA SER A 49 -23.73 -16.53 -2.71
C SER A 49 -23.07 -15.89 -3.94
N TRP A 50 -21.78 -15.55 -3.89
CA TRP A 50 -21.11 -14.88 -5.01
C TRP A 50 -20.54 -15.89 -6.00
N ALA A 51 -20.82 -15.69 -7.29
CA ALA A 51 -20.24 -16.47 -8.38
C ALA A 51 -18.71 -16.27 -8.48
N PRO A 52 -17.94 -17.26 -8.94
CA PRO A 52 -18.40 -18.55 -9.46
C PRO A 52 -18.88 -19.49 -8.34
N ILE A 53 -20.01 -20.17 -8.59
CA ILE A 53 -20.59 -21.17 -7.70
C ILE A 53 -20.41 -22.53 -8.37
N THR A 54 -19.69 -23.44 -7.71
CA THR A 54 -19.45 -24.80 -8.18
C THR A 54 -20.20 -25.75 -7.24
N ASP A 55 -21.18 -26.47 -7.77
CA ASP A 55 -22.06 -27.39 -7.01
C ASP A 55 -22.58 -26.81 -5.68
N GLY A 56 -23.12 -25.59 -5.76
CA GLY A 56 -23.71 -24.88 -4.62
C GLY A 56 -22.72 -24.24 -3.64
N TYR A 57 -21.41 -24.25 -3.93
CA TYR A 57 -20.40 -23.58 -3.11
C TYR A 57 -19.68 -22.47 -3.87
N SER A 58 -19.52 -21.31 -3.24
CA SER A 58 -18.82 -20.16 -3.83
C SER A 58 -17.30 -20.33 -3.76
N GLU A 59 -16.65 -20.23 -4.92
CA GLU A 59 -15.19 -20.16 -5.04
C GLU A 59 -14.63 -18.86 -4.45
N ASN A 60 -15.38 -17.76 -4.54
CA ASN A 60 -15.00 -16.49 -3.90
C ASN A 60 -14.97 -16.64 -2.37
N PHE A 61 -15.98 -17.28 -1.78
CA PHE A 61 -15.95 -17.59 -0.35
C PHE A 61 -14.77 -18.51 0.00
N ALA A 62 -14.54 -19.57 -0.80
CA ALA A 62 -13.43 -20.50 -0.61
C ALA A 62 -12.08 -19.78 -0.59
N SER A 63 -11.87 -18.86 -1.53
CA SER A 63 -10.61 -18.13 -1.72
C SER A 63 -10.21 -17.25 -0.53
N LEU A 64 -11.18 -16.83 0.32
CA LEU A 64 -10.95 -15.97 1.48
C LEU A 64 -11.23 -16.64 2.83
N ASN A 65 -11.61 -17.93 2.84
CA ASN A 65 -12.03 -18.63 4.05
C ASN A 65 -11.47 -20.05 4.21
N ARG A 66 -10.51 -20.46 3.37
CA ARG A 66 -9.67 -21.64 3.65
C ARG A 66 -9.02 -21.55 5.04
N ASN A 67 -8.66 -22.70 5.61
CA ASN A 67 -8.04 -22.81 6.94
C ASN A 67 -8.89 -22.37 8.15
N LYS A 68 -10.06 -21.76 7.95
CA LYS A 68 -10.98 -21.32 9.01
C LYS A 68 -11.97 -22.41 9.43
N ARG A 69 -12.56 -22.22 10.61
CA ARG A 69 -13.80 -22.87 11.04
C ARG A 69 -14.93 -21.85 11.02
N SER A 70 -16.18 -22.31 10.98
CA SER A 70 -17.35 -21.45 11.06
C SER A 70 -18.32 -21.94 12.12
N VAL A 71 -19.00 -21.00 12.78
CA VAL A 71 -20.17 -21.23 13.62
C VAL A 71 -21.24 -20.20 13.28
N THR A 72 -22.47 -20.68 13.24
CA THR A 72 -23.64 -19.83 13.02
C THR A 72 -24.20 -19.37 14.36
N LEU A 73 -24.30 -18.05 14.56
CA LEU A 73 -24.91 -17.43 15.74
C LEU A 73 -25.76 -16.22 15.33
N ASN A 74 -27.01 -16.18 15.78
CA ASN A 74 -27.87 -15.01 15.75
C ASN A 74 -27.53 -14.08 16.92
N LEU A 75 -26.66 -13.10 16.68
CA LEU A 75 -26.22 -12.16 17.71
C LEU A 75 -27.33 -11.23 18.25
N LYS A 76 -28.54 -11.28 17.70
CA LYS A 76 -29.73 -10.62 18.25
C LYS A 76 -30.47 -11.47 19.29
N ASN A 77 -30.26 -12.79 19.28
CA ASN A 77 -30.75 -13.68 20.31
C ASN A 77 -29.80 -13.60 21.52
N GLU A 78 -30.36 -13.40 22.71
CA GLU A 78 -29.57 -13.22 23.94
C GLU A 78 -28.67 -14.43 24.26
N ALA A 79 -29.19 -15.65 24.19
CA ALA A 79 -28.42 -16.85 24.50
C ALA A 79 -27.28 -17.09 23.49
N GLU A 80 -27.52 -16.83 22.21
CA GLU A 80 -26.49 -16.97 21.17
C GLU A 80 -25.46 -15.83 21.21
N ARG A 81 -25.88 -14.62 21.56
CA ARG A 81 -24.98 -13.50 21.85
C ARG A 81 -24.08 -13.81 23.04
N ASP A 82 -24.63 -14.35 24.13
CA ASP A 82 -23.85 -14.72 25.31
C ASP A 82 -22.84 -15.84 24.98
N ALA A 83 -23.21 -16.80 24.13
CA ALA A 83 -22.27 -17.78 23.59
C ALA A 83 -21.13 -17.13 22.78
N ALA A 84 -21.42 -16.09 21.97
CA ALA A 84 -20.39 -15.33 21.27
C ALA A 84 -19.46 -14.57 22.24
N ILE A 85 -20.01 -13.98 23.31
CA ILE A 85 -19.23 -13.30 24.35
C ILE A 85 -18.24 -14.29 25.00
N GLU A 86 -18.69 -15.49 25.34
CA GLU A 86 -17.81 -16.52 25.93
C GLU A 86 -16.72 -16.98 24.96
N LEU A 87 -17.04 -17.12 23.67
CA LEU A 87 -16.03 -17.41 22.64
C LEU A 87 -14.97 -16.29 22.55
N ILE A 88 -15.38 -15.03 22.56
CA ILE A 88 -14.49 -13.87 22.49
C ILE A 88 -13.65 -13.75 23.78
N ALA A 89 -14.24 -14.02 24.94
CA ALA A 89 -13.53 -14.00 26.22
C ALA A 89 -12.37 -15.02 26.25
N GLY A 90 -12.49 -16.14 25.53
CA GLY A 90 -11.45 -17.15 25.37
C GLY A 90 -10.41 -16.88 24.27
N ALA A 91 -10.54 -15.78 23.52
CA ALA A 91 -9.72 -15.45 22.35
C ALA A 91 -8.53 -14.52 22.63
N ASP A 92 -7.53 -14.58 21.75
CA ASP A 92 -6.43 -13.62 21.73
C ASP A 92 -6.76 -12.42 20.83
N VAL A 93 -7.53 -12.66 19.76
CA VAL A 93 -7.89 -11.66 18.75
C VAL A 93 -9.38 -11.74 18.44
N LEU A 94 -10.02 -10.57 18.32
CA LEU A 94 -11.32 -10.40 17.68
C LEU A 94 -11.15 -9.49 16.46
N ILE A 95 -11.64 -9.92 15.30
CA ILE A 95 -11.68 -9.14 14.06
C ILE A 95 -13.14 -8.88 13.71
N GLU A 96 -13.48 -7.63 13.42
CA GLU A 96 -14.80 -7.26 12.94
C GLU A 96 -14.70 -6.17 11.87
N ASN A 97 -15.63 -6.18 10.92
CA ASN A 97 -15.71 -5.15 9.88
C ASN A 97 -17.12 -4.56 9.71
N ASN A 98 -17.83 -4.43 10.83
CA ASN A 98 -19.15 -3.85 10.85
C ASN A 98 -19.06 -2.32 10.84
N ARG A 99 -20.17 -1.67 10.50
CA ARG A 99 -20.25 -0.21 10.64
C ARG A 99 -20.03 0.17 12.12
N PRO A 100 -19.29 1.26 12.40
CA PRO A 100 -19.04 1.72 13.76
C PRO A 100 -20.33 1.80 14.58
N GLY A 101 -20.30 1.28 15.81
CA GLY A 101 -21.46 1.22 16.72
C GLY A 101 -22.38 0.00 16.55
N VAL A 102 -22.24 -0.83 15.51
CA VAL A 102 -22.99 -2.09 15.39
C VAL A 102 -22.60 -3.05 16.51
N MET A 103 -21.29 -3.29 16.69
CA MET A 103 -20.80 -4.21 17.72
C MET A 103 -21.13 -3.73 19.14
N ASP A 104 -21.10 -2.42 19.39
CA ASP A 104 -21.51 -1.84 20.68
C ASP A 104 -22.98 -2.12 21.00
N ARG A 105 -23.88 -1.94 20.02
CA ARG A 105 -25.31 -2.25 20.18
C ARG A 105 -25.58 -3.74 20.41
N LEU A 106 -24.72 -4.61 19.89
CA LEU A 106 -24.77 -6.05 20.13
C LEU A 106 -24.13 -6.45 21.48
N GLY A 107 -23.59 -5.49 22.25
CA GLY A 107 -22.87 -5.80 23.51
C GLY A 107 -21.49 -6.44 23.29
N LEU A 108 -21.01 -6.46 22.04
CA LEU A 108 -19.74 -7.06 21.61
C LEU A 108 -18.67 -6.01 21.30
N GLY A 109 -18.91 -4.76 21.71
CA GLY A 109 -18.03 -3.62 21.49
C GLY A 109 -16.67 -3.74 22.16
N GLN A 110 -15.72 -2.92 21.71
CA GLN A 110 -14.33 -2.95 22.18
C GLN A 110 -14.20 -2.80 23.70
N GLN A 111 -14.94 -1.86 24.28
CA GLN A 111 -14.86 -1.60 25.73
C GLN A 111 -15.42 -2.78 26.53
N ALA A 112 -16.57 -3.32 26.11
CA ALA A 112 -17.22 -4.45 26.78
C ALA A 112 -16.36 -5.72 26.71
N MET A 113 -15.80 -6.03 25.54
CA MET A 113 -14.98 -7.24 25.36
C MET A 113 -13.62 -7.13 26.06
N ARG A 114 -12.99 -5.95 26.10
CA ARG A 114 -11.75 -5.76 26.86
C ARG A 114 -11.96 -5.79 28.37
N ALA A 115 -13.13 -5.40 28.88
CA ALA A 115 -13.45 -5.56 30.29
C ALA A 115 -13.53 -7.05 30.69
N ARG A 116 -13.98 -7.91 29.78
CA ARG A 116 -14.01 -9.37 29.96
C ARG A 116 -12.64 -10.02 29.76
N ASN A 117 -11.89 -9.54 28.77
CA ASN A 117 -10.56 -10.04 28.44
C ASN A 117 -9.58 -8.88 28.20
N PRO A 118 -8.84 -8.43 29.23
CA PRO A 118 -7.89 -7.34 29.12
C PRO A 118 -6.73 -7.59 28.13
N ARG A 119 -6.47 -8.86 27.79
CA ARG A 119 -5.43 -9.29 26.84
C ARG A 119 -5.88 -9.22 25.38
N LEU A 120 -7.17 -8.99 25.12
CA LEU A 120 -7.76 -9.06 23.77
C LEU A 120 -7.17 -8.00 22.83
N VAL A 121 -6.69 -8.45 21.67
CA VAL A 121 -6.48 -7.58 20.51
C VAL A 121 -7.80 -7.46 19.76
N TYR A 122 -8.47 -6.33 19.90
CA TYR A 122 -9.70 -6.02 19.17
C TYR A 122 -9.32 -5.28 17.88
N CYS A 123 -9.70 -5.79 16.72
CA CYS A 123 -9.41 -5.19 15.43
C CYS A 123 -10.69 -4.85 14.68
N SER A 124 -10.89 -3.56 14.41
CA SER A 124 -11.96 -3.03 13.59
C SER A 124 -11.45 -2.66 12.21
N VAL A 125 -12.14 -3.10 11.16
CA VAL A 125 -11.86 -2.68 9.79
C VAL A 125 -13.09 -1.98 9.22
N SER A 126 -12.99 -0.70 8.86
CA SER A 126 -14.11 0.05 8.30
C SER A 126 -13.69 1.00 7.18
N ALA A 127 -14.65 1.55 6.44
CA ALA A 127 -14.36 2.42 5.30
C ALA A 127 -13.54 3.66 5.70
N TYR A 128 -13.98 4.35 6.74
CA TYR A 128 -13.45 5.66 7.16
C TYR A 128 -12.81 5.66 8.56
N GLY A 129 -12.78 4.52 9.25
CA GLY A 129 -12.34 4.39 10.65
C GLY A 129 -13.51 4.34 11.64
N GLN A 130 -13.23 4.03 12.90
CA GLN A 130 -14.24 3.90 13.97
C GLN A 130 -14.71 5.26 14.52
N SER A 131 -14.07 6.36 14.13
CA SER A 131 -14.39 7.71 14.60
C SER A 131 -14.26 8.75 13.48
N GLY A 132 -14.69 9.98 13.75
CA GLY A 132 -14.61 11.09 12.81
C GLY A 132 -15.87 11.28 11.95
N PRO A 133 -15.86 12.30 11.08
CA PRO A 133 -17.08 12.87 10.48
C PRO A 133 -17.82 11.92 9.56
N ARG A 134 -17.11 10.96 8.94
CA ARG A 134 -17.68 9.99 7.99
C ARG A 134 -17.73 8.57 8.53
N SER A 135 -17.46 8.37 9.82
CA SER A 135 -17.38 7.02 10.44
C SER A 135 -18.67 6.21 10.28
N GLN A 136 -19.83 6.87 10.25
CA GLN A 136 -21.14 6.21 10.12
C GLN A 136 -21.51 5.85 8.67
N GLU A 137 -20.74 6.31 7.68
CA GLU A 137 -21.01 6.02 6.28
C GLU A 137 -20.59 4.60 5.91
N GLY A 138 -21.39 3.96 5.05
CA GLY A 138 -20.97 2.73 4.39
C GLY A 138 -19.92 3.02 3.33
N GLY A 139 -19.01 2.08 3.09
CA GLY A 139 -18.06 2.16 2.00
C GLY A 139 -17.78 0.78 1.43
N PHE A 140 -17.62 0.74 0.12
CA PHE A 140 -17.13 -0.41 -0.63
C PHE A 140 -15.86 0.01 -1.35
N ASP A 141 -15.07 -0.96 -1.79
CA ASP A 141 -13.84 -0.71 -2.56
C ASP A 141 -14.05 0.32 -3.68
N LEU A 142 -15.11 0.17 -4.48
CA LEU A 142 -15.44 1.10 -5.57
C LEU A 142 -15.60 2.55 -5.08
N THR A 143 -16.40 2.77 -4.03
CA THR A 143 -16.69 4.14 -3.56
C THR A 143 -15.47 4.78 -2.91
N LEU A 144 -14.60 3.98 -2.31
CA LEU A 144 -13.35 4.46 -1.74
C LEU A 144 -12.29 4.73 -2.80
N GLN A 145 -12.18 3.89 -3.84
CA GLN A 145 -11.35 4.19 -5.01
C GLN A 145 -11.72 5.53 -5.65
N ALA A 146 -13.02 5.80 -5.78
CA ALA A 146 -13.52 7.03 -6.36
C ALA A 146 -13.14 8.29 -5.56
N MET A 147 -13.11 8.20 -4.23
CA MET A 147 -12.94 9.39 -3.39
C MET A 147 -11.48 9.69 -2.99
N SER A 148 -10.59 8.70 -3.07
CA SER A 148 -9.26 8.73 -2.43
C SER A 148 -8.12 9.16 -3.36
N GLY A 149 -8.41 9.40 -4.64
CA GLY A 149 -7.42 9.81 -5.65
C GLY A 149 -6.82 8.67 -6.45
N LEU A 150 -7.07 7.39 -6.13
CA LEU A 150 -6.52 6.29 -6.94
C LEU A 150 -7.08 6.28 -8.37
N MET A 151 -8.39 6.53 -8.53
CA MET A 151 -8.98 6.65 -9.87
C MET A 151 -8.51 7.87 -10.66
N SER A 152 -7.95 8.91 -10.00
CA SER A 152 -7.46 10.10 -10.71
C SER A 152 -6.13 9.87 -11.41
N VAL A 153 -5.40 8.81 -11.02
CA VAL A 153 -4.12 8.42 -11.62
C VAL A 153 -4.19 7.12 -12.41
N THR A 154 -5.32 6.41 -12.37
CA THR A 154 -5.51 5.13 -13.06
C THR A 154 -6.22 5.35 -14.40
N GLY A 155 -5.71 4.73 -15.46
CA GLY A 155 -6.26 4.76 -16.81
C GLY A 155 -5.45 5.60 -17.79
N GLU A 156 -5.97 5.72 -19.01
CA GLU A 156 -5.35 6.48 -20.09
C GLU A 156 -5.51 8.00 -19.90
N GLU A 157 -4.55 8.75 -20.44
CA GLU A 157 -4.61 10.21 -20.47
C GLU A 157 -5.85 10.67 -21.24
N GLY A 158 -6.57 11.67 -20.71
CA GLY A 158 -7.84 12.15 -21.28
C GLY A 158 -9.02 11.17 -21.19
N GLY A 159 -8.81 9.93 -20.74
CA GLY A 159 -9.84 8.91 -20.60
C GLY A 159 -10.78 9.13 -19.40
N ALA A 160 -11.91 8.42 -19.39
CA ALA A 160 -12.83 8.37 -18.25
C ALA A 160 -12.15 7.81 -16.98
N PRO A 161 -12.63 8.12 -15.77
CA PRO A 161 -12.15 7.47 -14.55
C PRO A 161 -12.35 5.95 -14.62
N VAL A 162 -11.32 5.19 -14.27
CA VAL A 162 -11.38 3.72 -14.19
C VAL A 162 -10.88 3.26 -12.83
N LYS A 163 -11.48 2.18 -12.33
CA LYS A 163 -11.05 1.54 -11.08
C LYS A 163 -9.93 0.54 -11.35
N CYS A 164 -9.12 0.24 -10.33
CA CYS A 164 -8.27 -0.94 -10.33
C CYS A 164 -9.11 -2.20 -10.50
N GLY A 165 -8.63 -3.15 -11.32
CA GLY A 165 -9.29 -4.43 -11.56
C GLY A 165 -9.44 -5.25 -10.29
N VAL A 166 -8.42 -5.22 -9.42
CA VAL A 166 -8.41 -5.88 -8.11
C VAL A 166 -9.02 -4.96 -7.04
N PRO A 167 -9.83 -5.50 -6.09
CA PRO A 167 -10.33 -4.81 -4.89
C PRO A 167 -9.21 -4.35 -3.92
N VAL A 168 -8.39 -3.40 -4.36
CA VAL A 168 -7.16 -2.98 -3.68
C VAL A 168 -7.41 -2.39 -2.29
N TYR A 169 -8.57 -1.79 -2.02
CA TYR A 169 -8.89 -1.19 -0.72
C TYR A 169 -9.20 -2.27 0.31
N ASP A 170 -9.98 -3.27 -0.09
CA ASP A 170 -10.31 -4.40 0.78
C ASP A 170 -9.04 -5.16 1.17
N PHE A 171 -8.24 -5.57 0.18
CA PHE A 171 -7.06 -6.38 0.42
C PHE A 171 -5.93 -5.62 1.12
N THR A 172 -5.75 -4.33 0.83
CA THR A 172 -4.78 -3.49 1.54
C THR A 172 -5.18 -3.30 3.00
N ALA A 173 -6.45 -3.03 3.29
CA ALA A 173 -6.94 -2.91 4.66
C ALA A 173 -6.79 -4.23 5.43
N GLY A 174 -7.14 -5.36 4.80
CA GLY A 174 -6.95 -6.69 5.40
C GLY A 174 -5.48 -7.01 5.69
N LEU A 175 -4.56 -6.64 4.79
CA LEU A 175 -3.13 -6.82 4.99
C LEU A 175 -2.59 -5.95 6.13
N TYR A 176 -2.96 -4.67 6.19
CA TYR A 176 -2.60 -3.80 7.33
C TYR A 176 -3.16 -4.32 8.66
N ALA A 177 -4.39 -4.83 8.66
CA ALA A 177 -5.00 -5.43 9.84
C ALA A 177 -4.21 -6.66 10.32
N ALA A 178 -3.90 -7.60 9.43
CA ALA A 178 -3.12 -8.79 9.77
C ALA A 178 -1.71 -8.44 10.27
N PHE A 179 -1.04 -7.49 9.60
CA PHE A 179 0.26 -6.95 10.02
C PHE A 179 0.19 -6.33 11.43
N ALA A 180 -0.81 -5.48 11.69
CA ALA A 180 -0.98 -4.81 12.97
C ALA A 180 -1.33 -5.81 14.09
N ILE A 181 -2.15 -6.83 13.82
CA ILE A 181 -2.49 -7.90 14.77
C ILE A 181 -1.23 -8.68 15.13
N ALA A 182 -0.44 -9.13 14.15
CA ALA A 182 0.80 -9.85 14.40
C ALA A 182 1.77 -9.03 15.26
N ALA A 183 1.89 -7.73 14.99
CA ALA A 183 2.71 -6.82 15.80
C ALA A 183 2.15 -6.63 17.22
N ALA A 184 0.83 -6.50 17.36
CA ALA A 184 0.16 -6.32 18.65
C ALA A 184 0.26 -7.57 19.54
N LEU A 185 0.17 -8.77 18.96
CA LEU A 185 0.32 -10.04 19.68
C LEU A 185 1.68 -10.14 20.38
N ARG A 186 2.76 -9.66 19.75
CA ARG A 186 4.08 -9.59 20.40
C ARG A 186 4.08 -8.69 21.64
N ARG A 187 3.35 -7.57 21.61
CA ARG A 187 3.21 -6.70 22.80
C ARG A 187 2.41 -7.38 23.89
N VAL A 188 1.27 -7.99 23.54
CA VAL A 188 0.42 -8.74 24.49
C VAL A 188 1.19 -9.90 25.15
N GLN A 189 2.12 -10.54 24.44
CA GLN A 189 3.01 -11.54 25.04
C GLN A 189 3.97 -10.93 26.06
N ALA A 190 4.46 -9.71 25.83
CA ALA A 190 5.43 -9.04 26.70
C ALA A 190 4.82 -8.44 27.97
N ASP A 191 3.66 -7.76 27.87
CA ASP A 191 3.07 -7.00 28.98
C ASP A 191 1.66 -7.47 29.39
N GLY A 192 1.07 -8.40 28.62
CA GLY A 192 -0.28 -8.89 28.86
C GLY A 192 -1.41 -7.91 28.58
N GLN A 193 -1.15 -6.79 27.90
CA GLN A 193 -2.16 -5.77 27.63
C GLN A 193 -2.61 -5.80 26.18
N GLY A 194 -3.89 -6.13 25.99
CA GLY A 194 -4.60 -6.05 24.73
C GLY A 194 -4.75 -4.60 24.23
N THR A 195 -5.20 -4.44 22.99
CA THR A 195 -5.32 -3.14 22.35
C THR A 195 -6.47 -3.09 21.36
N HIS A 196 -6.85 -1.89 20.94
CA HIS A 196 -7.76 -1.68 19.81
C HIS A 196 -6.96 -1.24 18.59
N ILE A 197 -7.14 -1.96 17.49
CA ILE A 197 -6.62 -1.62 16.18
C ILE A 197 -7.81 -1.09 15.36
N ASP A 198 -7.72 0.15 14.91
CA ASP A 198 -8.70 0.78 14.01
C ASP A 198 -8.07 0.95 12.63
N VAL A 199 -8.49 0.12 11.68
CA VAL A 199 -8.01 0.16 10.29
C VAL A 199 -9.09 0.77 9.42
N SER A 200 -8.85 2.01 8.96
CA SER A 200 -9.67 2.60 7.91
C SER A 200 -9.16 2.17 6.53
N MET A 201 -10.06 1.74 5.65
CA MET A 201 -9.73 1.42 4.26
C MET A 201 -9.22 2.65 3.50
N LEU A 202 -9.77 3.84 3.77
CA LEU A 202 -9.26 5.09 3.20
C LEU A 202 -7.82 5.39 3.66
N GLY A 203 -7.53 5.25 4.95
CA GLY A 203 -6.19 5.51 5.48
C GLY A 203 -5.16 4.50 5.00
N ALA A 204 -5.53 3.21 4.98
CA ALA A 204 -4.69 2.12 4.51
C ALA A 204 -4.26 2.33 3.04
N THR A 205 -5.18 2.80 2.20
CA THR A 205 -4.92 3.00 0.78
C THR A 205 -4.17 4.29 0.47
N LEU A 206 -4.45 5.38 1.19
CA LEU A 206 -3.59 6.56 1.15
C LEU A 206 -2.16 6.25 1.61
N GLY A 207 -2.00 5.30 2.54
CA GLY A 207 -0.70 4.80 2.99
C GLY A 207 0.12 4.16 1.87
N ILE A 208 -0.49 3.31 1.04
CA ILE A 208 0.21 2.70 -0.11
C ILE A 208 0.40 3.68 -1.29
N ALA A 209 -0.36 4.78 -1.34
CA ALA A 209 -0.21 5.86 -2.33
C ALA A 209 0.89 6.88 -1.96
N ALA A 210 1.94 6.44 -1.24
CA ALA A 210 3.00 7.31 -0.73
C ALA A 210 3.72 8.13 -1.82
N LEU A 211 3.91 7.56 -3.02
CA LEU A 211 4.56 8.27 -4.12
C LEU A 211 3.66 9.38 -4.71
N GLN A 212 2.36 9.14 -4.83
CA GLN A 212 1.38 10.11 -5.33
C GLN A 212 1.18 11.26 -4.32
N THR A 213 1.03 10.91 -3.05
CA THR A 213 0.86 11.90 -1.97
C THR A 213 2.13 12.74 -1.81
N SER A 214 3.33 12.14 -1.88
CA SER A 214 4.60 12.89 -1.82
C SER A 214 4.80 13.81 -3.03
N GLN A 215 4.39 13.40 -4.24
CA GLN A 215 4.39 14.30 -5.41
C GLN A 215 3.55 15.55 -5.14
N TYR A 216 2.32 15.37 -4.66
CA TYR A 216 1.46 16.49 -4.34
C TYR A 216 2.05 17.38 -3.23
N PHE A 217 2.54 16.79 -2.13
CA PHE A 217 3.14 17.56 -1.04
C PHE A 217 4.42 18.29 -1.45
N GLY A 218 5.23 17.70 -2.33
CA GLY A 218 6.49 18.28 -2.79
C GLY A 218 6.32 19.40 -3.82
N THR A 219 5.26 19.36 -4.64
CA THR A 219 5.12 20.25 -5.80
C THR A 219 3.85 21.10 -5.79
N GLY A 220 2.84 20.74 -5.01
CA GLY A 220 1.49 21.31 -5.08
C GLY A 220 0.71 20.93 -6.34
N VAL A 221 1.23 20.00 -7.14
CA VAL A 221 0.63 19.53 -8.39
C VAL A 221 0.07 18.13 -8.21
N ASP A 222 -1.19 17.94 -8.57
CA ASP A 222 -1.85 16.64 -8.51
C ASP A 222 -1.22 15.67 -9.53
N PRO A 223 -1.00 14.40 -9.16
CA PRO A 223 -0.63 13.37 -10.13
C PRO A 223 -1.80 13.08 -11.08
N VAL A 224 -1.47 12.63 -12.28
CA VAL A 224 -2.42 12.45 -13.39
C VAL A 224 -2.34 11.05 -13.99
N LYS A 225 -3.32 10.70 -14.82
CA LYS A 225 -3.34 9.48 -15.63
C LYS A 225 -2.26 9.51 -16.69
N LEU A 226 -1.52 8.41 -16.82
CA LEU A 226 -0.42 8.26 -17.78
C LEU A 226 -0.50 6.93 -18.55
N GLY A 227 -1.64 6.23 -18.50
CA GLY A 227 -1.73 4.85 -18.97
C GLY A 227 -0.76 3.95 -18.19
N SER A 228 0.11 3.24 -18.90
CA SER A 228 1.13 2.38 -18.31
C SER A 228 2.47 3.08 -18.01
N ALA A 229 2.60 4.37 -18.36
CA ALA A 229 3.89 5.06 -18.28
C ALA A 229 4.27 5.50 -16.87
N HIS A 230 5.56 5.39 -16.55
CA HIS A 230 6.09 5.89 -15.29
C HIS A 230 6.33 7.42 -15.36
N PRO A 231 5.86 8.21 -14.37
CA PRO A 231 5.85 9.68 -14.44
C PRO A 231 7.24 10.36 -14.51
N ARG A 232 8.32 9.63 -14.20
CA ARG A 232 9.68 10.19 -14.06
C ARG A 232 10.77 9.42 -14.79
N ASN A 233 10.45 8.26 -15.35
CA ASN A 233 11.44 7.35 -15.91
C ASN A 233 10.95 6.93 -17.29
N ALA A 234 11.78 7.05 -18.30
CA ALA A 234 11.47 6.58 -19.64
C ALA A 234 12.73 6.00 -20.32
N PRO A 235 12.60 4.99 -21.20
CA PRO A 235 11.38 4.24 -21.47
C PRO A 235 11.03 3.31 -20.29
N TYR A 236 9.85 3.48 -19.70
CA TYR A 236 9.31 2.66 -18.62
C TYR A 236 7.79 2.65 -18.76
N GLN A 237 7.28 1.74 -19.60
CA GLN A 237 5.86 1.62 -19.92
C GLN A 237 5.60 0.31 -20.68
N VAL A 238 4.33 0.09 -21.06
CA VAL A 238 3.92 -0.92 -22.04
C VAL A 238 4.03 -0.31 -23.44
N PHE A 239 4.60 -1.06 -24.38
CA PHE A 239 4.78 -0.65 -25.77
C PHE A 239 4.01 -1.59 -26.71
N ARG A 240 3.41 -1.00 -27.75
CA ARG A 240 2.83 -1.76 -28.87
C ARG A 240 3.94 -2.36 -29.74
N CYS A 241 3.69 -3.56 -30.23
CA CYS A 241 4.54 -4.28 -31.20
C CYS A 241 3.65 -4.91 -32.29
N LYS A 242 4.25 -5.73 -33.17
CA LYS A 242 3.56 -6.31 -34.33
C LYS A 242 2.26 -7.05 -33.99
N ASN A 243 2.26 -7.87 -32.93
CA ASN A 243 1.16 -8.76 -32.57
C ASN A 243 0.51 -8.47 -31.22
N GLY A 244 0.81 -7.33 -30.58
CA GLY A 244 0.25 -7.00 -29.27
C GLY A 244 1.11 -6.01 -28.49
N TYR A 245 1.31 -6.30 -27.21
CA TYR A 245 1.98 -5.41 -26.26
C TYR A 245 3.00 -6.15 -25.39
N PHE A 246 4.03 -5.44 -24.93
CA PHE A 246 4.94 -5.92 -23.88
C PHE A 246 5.37 -4.76 -22.98
N GLY A 247 5.68 -5.06 -21.72
CA GLY A 247 6.23 -4.12 -20.77
C GLY A 247 7.76 -4.05 -20.86
N MET A 248 8.32 -2.85 -20.78
CA MET A 248 9.77 -2.63 -20.71
C MET A 248 10.10 -1.55 -19.67
N ALA A 249 11.08 -1.82 -18.81
CA ALA A 249 11.56 -0.90 -17.78
C ALA A 249 13.06 -0.61 -17.97
N ALA A 250 13.36 0.45 -18.72
CA ALA A 250 14.71 0.91 -19.03
C ALA A 250 14.91 2.40 -18.68
N GLY A 251 14.38 2.81 -17.53
CA GLY A 251 14.34 4.23 -17.12
C GLY A 251 15.69 4.91 -16.87
N ASN A 252 16.75 4.15 -16.60
CA ASN A 252 18.10 4.70 -16.34
C ASN A 252 18.97 4.70 -17.60
N ASN A 253 20.06 5.48 -17.61
CA ASN A 253 20.91 5.65 -18.80
C ASN A 253 21.63 4.36 -19.25
N SER A 254 21.98 3.46 -18.31
CA SER A 254 22.65 2.21 -18.66
C SER A 254 21.70 1.29 -19.43
N LEU A 255 20.46 1.14 -18.95
CA LEU A 255 19.44 0.35 -19.62
C LEU A 255 19.00 1.02 -20.93
N TRP A 256 18.87 2.35 -20.96
CA TRP A 256 18.56 3.08 -22.19
C TRP A 256 19.59 2.82 -23.29
N LYS A 257 20.89 2.88 -22.95
CA LYS A 257 21.96 2.54 -23.90
C LYS A 257 21.85 1.10 -24.42
N ALA A 258 21.46 0.15 -23.57
CA ALA A 258 21.23 -1.23 -23.99
C ALA A 258 20.02 -1.33 -24.94
N VAL A 259 18.94 -0.59 -24.68
CA VAL A 259 17.78 -0.50 -25.58
C VAL A 259 18.20 0.04 -26.95
N CYS A 260 18.91 1.17 -27.01
CA CYS A 260 19.40 1.75 -28.27
C CYS A 260 20.18 0.74 -29.12
N LYS A 261 21.03 -0.08 -28.49
CA LYS A 261 21.76 -1.14 -29.19
C LYS A 261 20.85 -2.25 -29.72
N VAL A 262 19.90 -2.71 -28.89
CA VAL A 262 18.95 -3.78 -29.28
C VAL A 262 18.07 -3.37 -30.44
N VAL A 263 17.67 -2.09 -30.51
CA VAL A 263 16.87 -1.54 -31.60
C VAL A 263 17.73 -0.98 -32.74
N GLU A 264 19.05 -1.13 -32.68
CA GLU A 264 20.01 -0.68 -33.70
C GLU A 264 19.91 0.82 -34.02
N ARG A 265 19.67 1.63 -32.98
CA ARG A 265 19.49 3.08 -33.05
C ARG A 265 20.37 3.81 -32.04
N ASP A 266 21.68 3.69 -32.22
CA ASP A 266 22.69 4.39 -31.40
C ASP A 266 22.54 5.93 -31.47
N ASP A 267 21.97 6.46 -32.56
CA ASP A 267 21.66 7.88 -32.71
C ASP A 267 20.65 8.36 -31.65
N LEU A 268 19.72 7.51 -31.19
CA LEU A 268 18.78 7.87 -30.13
C LEU A 268 19.47 8.07 -28.78
N HIS A 269 20.63 7.44 -28.55
CA HIS A 269 21.43 7.68 -27.35
C HIS A 269 22.16 9.04 -27.41
N ALA A 270 22.46 9.52 -28.62
CA ALA A 270 23.08 10.83 -28.85
C ALA A 270 22.06 11.98 -28.94
N ASP A 271 20.77 11.68 -29.12
CA ASP A 271 19.71 12.68 -29.20
C ASP A 271 19.58 13.46 -27.86
N PRO A 272 19.69 14.80 -27.87
CA PRO A 272 19.60 15.60 -26.65
C PRO A 272 18.25 15.46 -25.93
N ARG A 273 17.17 15.10 -26.64
CA ARG A 273 15.86 14.83 -26.03
C ARG A 273 15.88 13.59 -25.13
N PHE A 274 16.84 12.69 -25.33
CA PHE A 274 16.88 11.40 -24.65
C PHE A 274 18.16 11.18 -23.82
N ALA A 275 18.93 12.24 -23.57
CA ALA A 275 20.25 12.18 -22.94
C ALA A 275 20.21 11.69 -21.48
N ASN A 276 19.19 12.09 -20.72
CA ASN A 276 19.05 11.70 -19.32
C ASN A 276 17.60 11.31 -18.96
N PRO A 277 17.35 10.68 -17.79
CA PRO A 277 16.02 10.20 -17.43
C PRO A 277 14.93 11.28 -17.40
N THR A 278 15.27 12.50 -16.97
CA THR A 278 14.35 13.64 -16.91
C THR A 278 13.94 14.07 -18.31
N ASP A 279 14.92 14.27 -19.21
CA ASP A 279 14.65 14.68 -20.59
C ASP A 279 13.80 13.61 -21.30
N ARG A 280 14.13 12.31 -21.10
CA ARG A 280 13.32 11.21 -21.65
C ARG A 280 11.90 11.20 -21.11
N ALA A 281 11.68 11.52 -19.83
CA ALA A 281 10.35 11.59 -19.25
C ALA A 281 9.54 12.78 -19.80
N GLU A 282 10.18 13.93 -20.02
CA GLU A 282 9.57 15.10 -20.66
C GLU A 282 9.17 14.81 -22.12
N HIS A 283 9.98 14.03 -22.84
CA HIS A 283 9.76 13.66 -24.23
C HIS A 283 9.21 12.23 -24.41
N GLN A 284 8.59 11.64 -23.39
CA GLN A 284 8.23 10.21 -23.37
C GLN A 284 7.25 9.80 -24.47
N VAL A 285 6.35 10.70 -24.89
CA VAL A 285 5.39 10.45 -25.97
C VAL A 285 6.14 10.28 -27.30
N ALA A 286 7.04 11.23 -27.62
CA ALA A 286 7.86 11.14 -28.83
C ALA A 286 8.79 9.91 -28.81
N LEU A 287 9.37 9.59 -27.64
CA LEU A 287 10.19 8.41 -27.47
C LEU A 287 9.38 7.12 -27.72
N ARG A 288 8.16 7.04 -27.17
CA ARG A 288 7.25 5.91 -27.40
C ARG A 288 6.95 5.76 -28.88
N ASP A 289 6.55 6.82 -29.56
CA ASP A 289 6.15 6.74 -30.97
C ASP A 289 7.32 6.25 -31.87
N ILE A 290 8.56 6.67 -31.57
CA ILE A 290 9.77 6.17 -32.25
C ILE A 290 9.98 4.68 -31.98
N LEU A 291 9.91 4.27 -30.70
CA LEU A 291 10.17 2.89 -30.31
C LEU A 291 9.09 1.94 -30.83
N GLU A 292 7.81 2.32 -30.77
CA GLU A 292 6.70 1.49 -31.28
C GLU A 292 6.73 1.32 -32.80
N ALA A 293 7.23 2.32 -33.54
CA ALA A 293 7.47 2.17 -34.97
C ALA A 293 8.49 1.05 -35.26
N ILE A 294 9.55 0.95 -34.47
CA ILE A 294 10.55 -0.12 -34.57
C ILE A 294 9.96 -1.44 -34.06
N PHE A 295 9.25 -1.42 -32.93
CA PHE A 295 8.68 -2.62 -32.34
C PHE A 295 7.58 -3.26 -33.21
N ALA A 296 7.02 -2.55 -34.17
CA ALA A 296 6.11 -3.10 -35.17
C ALA A 296 6.75 -4.11 -36.13
N GLU A 297 8.08 -4.20 -36.20
CA GLU A 297 8.81 -5.12 -37.09
C GLU A 297 8.81 -6.57 -36.60
N HIS A 298 8.66 -6.78 -35.29
CA HIS A 298 8.69 -8.11 -34.67
C HIS A 298 7.60 -8.29 -33.60
N ASP A 299 7.26 -9.55 -33.35
CA ASP A 299 6.30 -9.93 -32.32
C ASP A 299 6.89 -9.75 -30.91
N SER A 300 6.01 -9.65 -29.90
CA SER A 300 6.39 -9.42 -28.50
C SER A 300 7.44 -10.42 -28.00
N HIS A 301 7.30 -11.71 -28.33
CA HIS A 301 8.25 -12.75 -27.92
C HIS A 301 9.68 -12.49 -28.42
N ALA A 302 9.84 -12.05 -29.67
CA ALA A 302 11.15 -11.77 -30.25
C ALA A 302 11.82 -10.56 -29.56
N TRP A 303 11.04 -9.51 -29.24
CA TRP A 303 11.55 -8.38 -28.48
C TRP A 303 11.93 -8.74 -27.05
N LEU A 304 11.08 -9.50 -26.36
CA LEU A 304 11.34 -9.97 -25.00
C LEU A 304 12.64 -10.77 -24.92
N GLU A 305 12.88 -11.66 -25.89
CA GLU A 305 14.13 -12.44 -25.92
C GLU A 305 15.36 -11.55 -26.11
N ARG A 306 15.32 -10.63 -27.09
CA ARG A 306 16.43 -9.69 -27.34
C ARG A 306 16.72 -8.82 -26.11
N PHE A 307 15.68 -8.31 -25.46
CA PHE A 307 15.83 -7.46 -24.28
C PHE A 307 16.35 -8.24 -23.07
N ARG A 308 15.89 -9.48 -22.83
CA ARG A 308 16.42 -10.34 -21.78
C ARG A 308 17.90 -10.63 -21.99
N GLN A 309 18.31 -10.97 -23.21
CA GLN A 309 19.72 -11.18 -23.55
C GLN A 309 20.58 -9.94 -23.30
N ALA A 310 20.03 -8.74 -23.50
CA ALA A 310 20.69 -7.47 -23.22
C ALA A 310 20.60 -7.03 -21.74
N GLY A 311 19.96 -7.82 -20.86
CA GLY A 311 19.77 -7.48 -19.45
C GLY A 311 18.76 -6.34 -19.20
N VAL A 312 17.89 -6.06 -20.17
CA VAL A 312 16.83 -5.06 -20.05
C VAL A 312 15.58 -5.70 -19.41
N PRO A 313 15.10 -5.21 -18.24
CA PRO A 313 13.88 -5.71 -17.61
C PRO A 313 12.67 -5.52 -18.54
N CYS A 314 12.02 -6.64 -18.86
CA CYS A 314 10.85 -6.67 -19.73
C CYS A 314 9.96 -7.88 -19.40
N ALA A 315 8.67 -7.79 -19.73
CA ALA A 315 7.69 -8.83 -19.46
C ALA A 315 6.53 -8.80 -20.47
N PRO A 316 5.90 -9.95 -20.77
CA PRO A 316 4.64 -9.98 -21.50
C PRO A 316 3.49 -9.39 -20.65
N ILE A 317 2.36 -9.10 -21.31
CA ILE A 317 1.09 -8.80 -20.63
C ILE A 317 0.30 -10.10 -20.58
N ASN A 318 0.30 -10.77 -19.42
CA ASN A 318 -0.34 -12.07 -19.24
C ASN A 318 -1.78 -11.94 -18.73
N ASP A 319 -2.64 -12.83 -19.22
CA ASP A 319 -3.93 -13.13 -18.57
C ASP A 319 -3.74 -14.08 -17.37
N TYR A 320 -4.80 -14.27 -16.57
CA TYR A 320 -4.72 -15.10 -15.37
C TYR A 320 -4.35 -16.56 -15.64
N SER A 321 -4.79 -17.14 -16.75
CA SER A 321 -4.41 -18.52 -17.12
C SER A 321 -2.92 -18.66 -17.41
N GLU A 322 -2.30 -17.62 -17.97
CA GLU A 322 -0.89 -17.61 -18.32
C GLU A 322 -0.02 -17.37 -17.08
N VAL A 323 -0.34 -16.36 -16.26
CA VAL A 323 0.46 -16.07 -15.05
C VAL A 323 0.37 -17.17 -13.99
N LEU A 324 -0.78 -17.83 -13.85
CA LEU A 324 -0.92 -18.94 -12.89
C LEU A 324 -0.18 -20.22 -13.33
N ALA A 325 0.24 -20.28 -14.59
CA ALA A 325 1.07 -21.35 -15.16
C ALA A 325 2.53 -20.89 -15.42
N ASP A 326 2.92 -19.70 -14.94
CA ASP A 326 4.25 -19.15 -15.16
C ASP A 326 5.31 -19.94 -14.35
N PRO A 327 6.50 -20.25 -14.90
CA PRO A 327 7.47 -21.11 -14.21
C PRO A 327 7.92 -20.59 -12.82
N PRO A 328 8.12 -19.29 -12.59
CA PRO A 328 8.23 -18.72 -11.25
C PRO A 328 7.06 -19.05 -10.30
N VAL A 329 5.81 -19.01 -10.76
CA VAL A 329 4.64 -19.34 -9.93
C VAL A 329 4.62 -20.82 -9.58
N GLU A 330 4.92 -21.69 -10.54
CA GLU A 330 5.06 -23.14 -10.33
C GLU A 330 6.20 -23.46 -9.37
N HIS A 331 7.38 -22.87 -9.57
CA HIS A 331 8.53 -23.01 -8.68
C HIS A 331 8.21 -22.58 -7.23
N MET A 332 7.37 -21.56 -7.10
CA MET A 332 6.95 -21.05 -5.81
C MET A 332 5.84 -21.88 -5.14
N ASP A 333 5.22 -22.81 -5.87
CA ASP A 333 4.13 -23.67 -5.41
C ASP A 333 3.00 -22.85 -4.78
N TRP A 334 2.64 -21.74 -5.42
CA TRP A 334 1.59 -20.85 -4.91
C TRP A 334 0.18 -21.27 -5.34
N VAL A 335 0.05 -22.05 -6.41
CA VAL A 335 -1.24 -22.60 -6.84
C VAL A 335 -1.33 -24.02 -6.33
N GLN A 336 -2.16 -24.25 -5.32
CA GLN A 336 -2.33 -25.57 -4.70
C GLN A 336 -3.76 -26.08 -4.85
N ASP A 337 -3.91 -27.40 -4.78
CA ASP A 337 -5.21 -28.05 -4.76
C ASP A 337 -6.03 -27.63 -3.53
N LEU A 338 -7.33 -27.46 -3.75
CA LEU A 338 -8.30 -27.20 -2.71
C LEU A 338 -9.50 -28.14 -2.90
N GLU A 339 -9.82 -28.92 -1.86
CA GLU A 339 -11.09 -29.64 -1.83
C GLU A 339 -12.15 -28.79 -1.13
N LEU A 340 -13.24 -28.51 -1.85
CA LEU A 340 -14.41 -27.83 -1.33
C LEU A 340 -15.26 -28.78 -0.46
N PRO A 341 -16.13 -28.28 0.44
CA PRO A 341 -16.87 -29.17 1.34
C PRO A 341 -17.94 -30.02 0.65
N ASN A 342 -18.32 -29.67 -0.58
CA ASN A 342 -19.18 -30.49 -1.44
C ASN A 342 -18.42 -31.61 -2.18
N GLY A 343 -17.11 -31.78 -1.93
CA GLY A 343 -16.28 -32.82 -2.53
C GLY A 343 -15.63 -32.43 -3.87
N VAL A 344 -15.98 -31.27 -4.43
CA VAL A 344 -15.34 -30.73 -5.64
C VAL A 344 -13.88 -30.38 -5.36
N ARG A 345 -12.99 -30.78 -6.26
CA ARG A 345 -11.58 -30.35 -6.25
C ARG A 345 -11.41 -29.17 -7.20
N THR A 346 -10.77 -28.13 -6.70
CA THR A 346 -10.43 -26.89 -7.40
C THR A 346 -8.99 -26.50 -7.06
N ARG A 347 -8.55 -25.30 -7.47
CA ARG A 347 -7.23 -24.76 -7.12
C ARG A 347 -7.38 -23.42 -6.42
N THR A 348 -6.42 -23.09 -5.56
CA THR A 348 -6.39 -21.82 -4.84
C THR A 348 -4.99 -21.23 -4.82
N PHE A 349 -4.89 -19.89 -4.73
CA PHE A 349 -3.64 -19.21 -4.50
C PHE A 349 -3.38 -19.14 -2.99
N VAL A 350 -2.33 -19.83 -2.51
CA VAL A 350 -1.98 -19.90 -1.09
C VAL A 350 -1.13 -18.70 -0.65
N SER A 351 -0.56 -18.74 0.56
CA SER A 351 0.26 -17.63 1.06
C SER A 351 1.43 -17.34 0.11
N PRO A 352 1.67 -16.08 -0.30
CA PRO A 352 2.84 -15.74 -1.11
C PRO A 352 4.15 -15.73 -0.30
N VAL A 353 4.06 -15.76 1.04
CA VAL A 353 5.21 -15.64 1.95
C VAL A 353 5.72 -17.01 2.36
N ARG A 354 7.04 -17.21 2.21
CA ARG A 354 7.75 -18.39 2.70
C ARG A 354 8.48 -18.12 4.02
N PHE A 355 8.29 -19.00 5.00
CA PHE A 355 9.13 -19.07 6.19
C PHE A 355 10.08 -20.26 6.04
N ASP A 356 11.38 -20.04 6.19
CA ASP A 356 12.42 -21.07 5.98
C ASP A 356 12.25 -21.85 4.66
N ALA A 357 12.01 -21.10 3.56
CA ALA A 357 11.75 -21.60 2.22
C ALA A 357 10.47 -22.47 2.05
N ARG A 358 9.54 -22.44 3.01
CA ARG A 358 8.25 -23.17 2.92
C ARG A 358 7.06 -22.23 2.80
N THR A 359 6.19 -22.52 1.85
CA THR A 359 4.90 -21.84 1.69
C THR A 359 3.88 -22.41 2.68
N ALA A 360 3.11 -21.54 3.33
CA ALA A 360 1.96 -22.00 4.12
C ALA A 360 0.86 -22.53 3.19
N GLY A 361 0.56 -23.82 3.30
CA GLY A 361 -0.41 -24.50 2.45
C GLY A 361 -1.82 -24.54 3.01
N VAL A 362 -2.69 -25.29 2.33
CA VAL A 362 -4.05 -25.58 2.77
C VAL A 362 -4.03 -26.66 3.86
N MET A 363 -4.32 -26.28 5.11
CA MET A 363 -4.44 -27.19 6.26
C MET A 363 -5.87 -27.67 6.49
N ARG A 364 -6.87 -26.86 6.14
CA ARG A 364 -8.30 -27.18 6.24
C ARG A 364 -9.04 -26.64 5.04
N ARG A 365 -10.05 -27.40 4.60
CA ARG A 365 -11.06 -26.95 3.64
C ARG A 365 -11.77 -25.70 4.18
N PRO A 366 -12.24 -24.77 3.31
CA PRO A 366 -13.07 -23.68 3.77
C PRO A 366 -14.35 -24.22 4.42
N PRO A 367 -14.94 -23.53 5.40
CA PRO A 367 -16.05 -24.09 6.16
C PRO A 367 -17.36 -24.09 5.36
N TRP A 368 -18.14 -25.17 5.49
CA TRP A 368 -19.56 -25.14 5.14
C TRP A 368 -20.31 -24.16 6.05
N ALA A 369 -21.42 -23.60 5.58
CA ALA A 369 -22.30 -22.86 6.46
C ALA A 369 -22.89 -23.86 7.47
N SER A 370 -22.59 -23.71 8.77
CA SER A 370 -23.16 -24.62 9.74
C SER A 370 -24.67 -24.39 9.83
N THR A 371 -25.48 -25.33 9.35
CA THR A 371 -26.94 -25.34 9.56
C THR A 371 -27.32 -25.68 11.00
N THR A 372 -26.33 -26.04 11.84
CA THR A 372 -26.52 -26.36 13.25
C THR A 372 -25.34 -25.82 14.05
N THR A 373 -25.59 -25.12 15.15
CA THR A 373 -24.63 -24.55 16.12
C THR A 373 -23.65 -25.58 16.74
N ARG A 374 -23.67 -26.83 16.28
CA ARG A 374 -23.12 -28.01 16.95
C ARG A 374 -21.66 -28.34 16.60
N SER A 375 -21.05 -27.70 15.60
CA SER A 375 -19.74 -28.14 15.06
C SER A 375 -18.51 -27.48 15.70
N CYS A 376 -18.65 -26.32 16.33
CA CYS A 376 -17.54 -25.70 17.05
C CYS A 376 -17.54 -26.19 18.52
N ARG A 377 -16.80 -27.26 18.81
CA ARG A 377 -16.45 -27.56 20.21
C ARG A 377 -15.76 -26.31 20.78
N PRO A 378 -16.26 -25.74 21.89
CA PRO A 378 -15.60 -24.61 22.53
C PRO A 378 -14.16 -25.00 22.85
N TRP A 379 -13.27 -24.02 22.74
CA TRP A 379 -11.87 -24.26 23.05
C TRP A 379 -11.78 -24.72 24.49
N ARG A 380 -11.21 -25.92 24.71
CA ARG A 380 -11.13 -26.47 26.06
C ARG A 380 -10.36 -25.49 26.97
N PRO A 381 -10.94 -25.09 28.12
CA PRO A 381 -10.23 -24.31 29.12
C PRO A 381 -8.94 -25.06 29.53
N GLY A 382 -7.80 -24.36 29.57
CA GLY A 382 -6.53 -24.92 30.05
C GLY A 382 -5.57 -25.50 29.00
N ARG A 383 -5.96 -25.67 27.73
CA ARG A 383 -4.99 -25.90 26.63
C ARG A 383 -4.66 -24.58 25.92
N ARG A 384 -4.10 -23.61 26.66
CA ARG A 384 -3.18 -22.66 26.04
C ARG A 384 -1.92 -23.48 25.80
N VAL A 385 -1.50 -23.61 24.55
CA VAL A 385 -0.15 -24.11 24.29
C VAL A 385 0.76 -22.96 24.72
N GLU A 386 1.12 -22.90 26.01
CA GLU A 386 2.17 -22.02 26.52
C GLU A 386 3.52 -22.53 26.01
N ARG A 387 3.73 -22.46 24.70
CA ARG A 387 5.08 -22.51 24.17
C ARG A 387 5.71 -21.18 24.50
N HIS A 388 6.38 -21.15 25.66
CA HIS A 388 7.39 -20.14 25.93
C HIS A 388 8.44 -20.29 24.83
N VAL A 389 8.32 -19.51 23.76
CA VAL A 389 9.45 -19.23 22.88
C VAL A 389 10.44 -18.49 23.77
N ARG A 390 11.38 -19.23 24.37
CA ARG A 390 12.57 -18.62 24.97
C ARG A 390 13.28 -17.94 23.82
N LEU A 391 13.09 -16.62 23.69
CA LEU A 391 13.96 -15.80 22.87
C LEU A 391 15.40 -16.08 23.35
N PRO A 392 16.33 -16.49 22.48
CA PRO A 392 17.71 -16.60 22.89
C PRO A 392 18.18 -15.22 23.38
N SER A 393 18.68 -15.20 24.62
CA SER A 393 19.28 -14.03 25.23
C SER A 393 20.27 -13.37 24.26
N PRO A 394 20.28 -12.04 24.10
CA PRO A 394 21.27 -11.39 23.26
C PRO A 394 22.65 -11.57 23.90
N TYR A 395 23.54 -12.27 23.19
CA TYR A 395 25.00 -12.18 23.25
C TYR A 395 25.64 -11.99 24.65
N HIS A 396 26.02 -13.10 25.28
CA HIS A 396 27.25 -13.13 26.06
C HIS A 396 28.23 -14.09 25.40
N HIS A 397 29.20 -13.50 24.69
CA HIS A 397 30.45 -14.17 24.36
C HIS A 397 31.19 -14.45 25.67
N ALA A 398 31.48 -15.72 25.92
CA ALA A 398 32.48 -16.13 26.91
C ALA A 398 33.45 -17.11 26.24
N ALA A 399 34.69 -16.64 26.09
CA ALA A 399 35.94 -17.39 25.99
C ALA A 399 37.03 -16.30 26.06
N THR A 400 38.01 -16.27 26.96
CA THR A 400 38.64 -17.24 27.87
C THR A 400 39.62 -16.46 28.75
N GLY A 401 39.86 -16.86 30.00
CA GLY A 401 41.12 -16.52 30.68
C GLY A 401 41.07 -16.26 32.19
N SER A 402 41.77 -17.14 32.92
CA SER A 402 42.37 -17.03 34.28
C SER A 402 41.48 -16.94 35.54
N LEU A 403 41.52 -18.06 36.30
CA LEU A 403 41.93 -18.19 37.71
C LEU A 403 41.52 -17.06 38.69
N ASP A 404 40.67 -17.36 39.68
CA ASP A 404 41.14 -17.66 41.04
C ASP A 404 40.01 -18.02 42.03
N LEU A 405 40.44 -18.61 43.14
CA LEU A 405 39.73 -19.42 44.13
C LEU A 405 38.87 -18.67 45.18
N HIS A 406 38.03 -19.48 45.86
CA HIS A 406 37.45 -19.33 47.21
C HIS A 406 36.18 -18.47 47.41
N ALA A 407 35.06 -19.13 47.76
CA ALA A 407 34.53 -19.23 49.13
C ALA A 407 33.00 -19.43 49.20
N VAL A 408 32.57 -20.07 50.29
CA VAL A 408 31.31 -20.77 50.59
C VAL A 408 30.22 -19.83 51.16
N PRO A 409 28.90 -20.16 51.10
CA PRO A 409 27.77 -19.28 51.45
C PRO A 409 27.22 -19.49 52.89
N PRO A 410 26.26 -18.66 53.34
CA PRO A 410 24.97 -19.23 53.83
C PRO A 410 23.74 -18.36 53.45
N ARG A 411 22.61 -18.94 53.01
CA ARG A 411 21.46 -19.55 53.73
C ARG A 411 20.59 -18.58 54.58
N LYS A 412 19.32 -18.49 54.12
CA LYS A 412 18.01 -18.56 54.83
C LYS A 412 17.72 -17.62 56.01
N THR A 413 16.58 -16.91 55.95
CA THR A 413 15.28 -17.17 56.65
C THR A 413 14.36 -15.96 56.44
N GLN A 414 13.17 -16.09 55.84
CA GLN A 414 11.85 -16.48 56.40
C GLN A 414 11.14 -15.42 57.27
N ARG A 415 9.87 -15.15 56.84
CA ARG A 415 8.66 -14.76 57.60
C ARG A 415 8.62 -13.33 58.19
N ALA A 416 7.48 -12.70 58.42
CA ALA A 416 6.07 -12.80 57.99
C ALA A 416 5.30 -11.73 58.82
N VAL A 417 4.20 -11.16 58.29
CA VAL A 417 3.02 -10.61 59.02
C VAL A 417 3.28 -9.38 59.91
N GLY A 418 2.46 -8.32 59.97
CA GLY A 418 1.18 -7.98 59.37
C GLY A 418 0.60 -6.73 60.06
N ARG A 419 -0.62 -6.37 59.61
CA ARG A 419 -1.67 -5.58 60.29
C ARG A 419 -1.57 -4.04 60.44
N THR A 420 -2.48 -3.41 59.68
CA THR A 420 -3.52 -2.44 60.09
C THR A 420 -3.14 -1.13 60.79
N GLY A 421 -3.58 -0.02 60.18
CA GLY A 421 -3.84 1.24 60.87
C GLY A 421 -4.69 2.18 60.01
N ARG A 422 -5.93 2.43 60.42
CA ARG A 422 -6.80 3.49 59.87
C ARG A 422 -6.27 4.86 60.35
N GLY A 423 -6.36 5.88 59.49
CA GLY A 423 -6.15 7.27 59.88
C GLY A 423 -6.77 8.21 58.84
N ALA A 424 -7.90 8.81 59.19
CA ALA A 424 -8.54 9.86 58.41
C ALA A 424 -7.84 11.21 58.68
N HIS A 425 -7.57 11.99 57.63
CA HIS A 425 -7.43 13.45 57.76
C HIS A 425 -7.83 14.21 56.50
N ARG A 426 -8.19 15.47 56.75
CA ARG A 426 -9.04 16.40 56.01
C ARG A 426 -8.47 16.94 54.70
N ARG A 427 -9.42 17.38 53.87
CA ARG A 427 -9.36 18.21 52.65
C ARG A 427 -8.38 19.39 52.72
N ARG A 428 -7.61 19.60 51.65
CA ARG A 428 -7.23 20.92 51.11
C ARG A 428 -7.44 20.91 49.61
N GLY A 429 -8.19 21.91 49.12
CA GLY A 429 -8.51 22.08 47.71
C GLY A 429 -7.35 22.67 46.91
N CYS A 430 -7.14 22.15 45.70
CA CYS A 430 -6.32 22.76 44.67
C CYS A 430 -7.24 23.44 43.64
N ARG A 431 -7.02 24.74 43.42
CA ARG A 431 -7.61 25.54 42.33
C ARG A 431 -7.12 25.05 40.96
N PRO A 432 -7.92 25.19 39.88
CA PRO A 432 -7.44 24.92 38.52
C PRO A 432 -6.58 26.09 37.99
N PRO A 433 -5.63 25.84 37.09
CA PRO A 433 -4.83 26.90 36.49
C PRO A 433 -5.63 27.66 35.41
N ARG A 434 -5.36 28.97 35.35
CA ARG A 434 -5.96 29.96 34.44
C ARG A 434 -5.72 29.63 32.96
N THR A 435 -6.75 29.89 32.16
CA THR A 435 -6.81 29.85 30.70
C THR A 435 -5.85 30.86 30.07
N GLY A 436 -4.72 30.39 29.51
CA GLY A 436 -3.80 31.21 28.70
C GLY A 436 -3.29 30.52 27.43
N ALA A 437 -3.22 29.19 27.40
CA ALA A 437 -2.63 28.44 26.28
C ALA A 437 -3.57 28.29 25.06
N ALA A 438 -4.90 28.26 25.26
CA ALA A 438 -5.87 28.02 24.18
C ALA A 438 -6.03 29.20 23.21
N ALA A 439 -5.78 30.44 23.66
CA ALA A 439 -5.89 31.65 22.85
C ALA A 439 -4.72 31.79 21.85
N GLY A 440 -3.51 31.39 22.25
CA GLY A 440 -2.32 31.43 21.40
C GLY A 440 -2.38 30.42 20.24
N VAL A 441 -2.93 29.22 20.50
CA VAL A 441 -3.12 28.20 19.46
C VAL A 441 -4.18 28.62 18.47
N ARG A 442 -5.33 29.18 18.91
CA ARG A 442 -6.36 29.71 17.99
C ARG A 442 -5.84 30.85 17.11
N ARG A 443 -5.05 31.78 17.65
CA ARG A 443 -4.45 32.87 16.85
C ARG A 443 -3.48 32.35 15.80
N ARG A 444 -2.59 31.41 16.15
CA ARG A 444 -1.66 30.78 15.18
C ARG A 444 -2.39 30.02 14.09
N TRP A 445 -3.49 29.34 14.43
CA TRP A 445 -4.31 28.61 13.48
C TRP A 445 -5.07 29.54 12.51
N GLN A 446 -5.64 30.64 13.02
CA GLN A 446 -6.28 31.67 12.20
C GLN A 446 -5.29 32.38 11.26
N GLU A 447 -4.07 32.62 11.72
CA GLU A 447 -3.02 33.24 10.91
C GLU A 447 -2.53 32.29 9.79
N LEU A 448 -2.40 31.00 10.08
CA LEU A 448 -2.08 29.98 9.08
C LEU A 448 -3.18 29.91 8.00
N GLN A 449 -4.46 29.90 8.38
CA GLN A 449 -5.57 29.93 7.44
C GLN A 449 -5.58 31.19 6.58
N ARG A 450 -5.23 32.35 7.16
CA ARG A 450 -5.12 33.61 6.41
C ARG A 450 -3.98 33.59 5.39
N ARG A 451 -2.84 32.99 5.73
CA ARG A 451 -1.69 32.80 4.82
C ARG A 451 -2.02 31.86 3.66
N ILE A 452 -2.71 30.75 3.94
CA ILE A 452 -3.17 29.80 2.91
C ILE A 452 -4.15 30.50 1.93
N ARG A 453 -5.10 31.28 2.46
CA ARG A 453 -6.05 32.02 1.63
C ARG A 453 -5.37 33.06 0.74
N LEU A 454 -4.38 33.78 1.26
CA LEU A 454 -3.59 34.76 0.49
C LEU A 454 -2.73 34.09 -0.58
N HIS A 455 -2.17 32.90 -0.30
CA HIS A 455 -1.41 32.15 -1.29
C HIS A 455 -2.29 31.70 -2.47
N ARG A 456 -3.48 31.14 -2.17
CA ARG A 456 -4.46 30.74 -3.20
C ARG A 456 -4.92 31.92 -4.07
N LEU A 457 -5.11 33.10 -3.47
CA LEU A 457 -5.46 34.31 -4.22
C LEU A 457 -4.32 34.79 -5.15
N ARG A 458 -3.06 34.68 -4.69
CA ARG A 458 -1.88 35.01 -5.51
C ARG A 458 -1.72 34.04 -6.69
N ASP A 459 -1.98 32.74 -6.46
CA ASP A 459 -1.91 31.73 -7.51
C ASP A 459 -3.05 31.87 -8.53
N ALA A 460 -4.26 32.18 -8.08
CA ALA A 460 -5.37 32.50 -8.97
C ALA A 460 -5.06 33.73 -9.85
N LYS A 461 -4.39 34.75 -9.30
CA LYS A 461 -3.97 35.94 -10.03
C LYS A 461 -2.85 35.63 -11.04
N ARG A 462 -1.90 34.74 -10.70
CA ARG A 462 -0.88 34.23 -11.63
C ARG A 462 -1.50 33.43 -12.78
N ARG A 463 -2.43 32.50 -12.49
CA ARG A 463 -3.13 31.71 -13.51
C ARG A 463 -3.93 32.57 -14.48
N ARG A 464 -4.61 33.62 -13.99
CA ARG A 464 -5.31 34.60 -14.86
C ARG A 464 -4.34 35.40 -15.73
N SER A 465 -3.16 35.77 -15.22
CA SER A 465 -2.13 36.48 -16.00
C SER A 465 -1.56 35.60 -17.13
N VAL A 466 -1.27 34.32 -16.83
CA VAL A 466 -0.78 33.35 -17.84
C VAL A 466 -1.84 33.06 -18.90
N ALA A 467 -3.11 32.91 -18.51
CA ALA A 467 -4.21 32.73 -19.45
C ALA A 467 -4.42 33.97 -20.37
N ALA A 468 -4.28 35.19 -19.84
CA ALA A 468 -4.37 36.41 -20.64
C ALA A 468 -3.22 36.56 -21.65
N HIS A 469 -2.00 36.12 -21.28
CA HIS A 469 -0.85 36.10 -22.19
C HIS A 469 -0.98 35.01 -23.28
N GLY A 470 -1.60 33.87 -22.95
CA GLY A 470 -1.92 32.82 -23.93
C GLY A 470 -3.01 33.25 -24.93
N ALA A 471 -4.05 33.96 -24.46
CA ALA A 471 -5.13 34.47 -25.31
C ALA A 471 -4.63 35.54 -26.31
N HIS A 472 -3.72 36.42 -25.88
CA HIS A 472 -3.11 37.41 -26.79
C HIS A 472 -2.22 36.78 -27.88
N ARG A 473 -1.52 35.68 -27.57
CA ARG A 473 -0.71 34.95 -28.56
C ARG A 473 -1.58 34.20 -29.58
N ASN A 474 -2.69 33.60 -29.14
CA ASN A 474 -3.62 32.91 -30.04
C ASN A 474 -4.42 33.89 -30.93
N ALA A 475 -4.77 35.07 -30.42
CA ALA A 475 -5.42 36.12 -31.22
C ALA A 475 -4.49 36.70 -32.31
N ALA A 476 -3.18 36.79 -32.04
CA ALA A 476 -2.18 37.19 -33.05
C ALA A 476 -1.96 36.11 -34.12
N ALA A 477 -2.04 34.82 -33.74
CA ALA A 477 -1.94 33.70 -34.69
C ALA A 477 -3.21 33.54 -35.56
N ALA A 478 -4.39 33.87 -35.04
CA ALA A 478 -5.66 33.80 -35.78
C ALA A 478 -5.83 34.93 -36.82
N ARG A 479 -5.27 36.12 -36.57
CA ARG A 479 -5.29 37.24 -37.55
C ARG A 479 -4.33 37.05 -38.73
N GLY A 480 -3.41 36.08 -38.66
CA GLY A 480 -2.49 35.74 -39.76
C GLY A 480 -3.02 34.67 -40.74
N ARG A 481 -4.24 34.13 -40.53
CA ARG A 481 -4.78 33.02 -41.33
C ARG A 481 -6.14 33.31 -41.98
N LEU A 482 -6.41 34.56 -42.34
CA LEU A 482 -7.61 34.93 -43.10
C LEU A 482 -7.23 35.91 -44.21
N SER A 483 -6.49 35.45 -45.22
CA SER A 483 -6.39 36.10 -46.54
C SER A 483 -5.82 35.10 -47.56
N GLN A 484 -6.67 34.36 -48.28
CA GLN A 484 -6.54 34.10 -49.72
C GLN A 484 -7.66 33.16 -50.21
N PRO A 485 -8.30 33.45 -51.37
CA PRO A 485 -9.31 32.58 -51.98
C PRO A 485 -8.70 31.64 -53.04
N ASP A 486 -9.43 30.56 -53.33
CA ASP A 486 -9.15 29.52 -54.34
C ASP A 486 -9.10 30.05 -55.78
N ALA A 487 -8.15 29.54 -56.57
CA ALA A 487 -8.28 29.33 -58.02
C ALA A 487 -7.21 28.34 -58.52
N GLY A 488 -7.64 27.37 -59.34
CA GLY A 488 -6.78 26.36 -59.95
C GLY A 488 -6.24 26.73 -61.34
N ALA A 489 -5.32 25.87 -61.78
CA ALA A 489 -4.82 25.61 -63.14
C ALA A 489 -3.88 26.65 -63.83
N GLY A 490 -2.72 26.13 -64.26
CA GLY A 490 -2.13 26.46 -65.57
C GLY A 490 -0.83 27.28 -65.60
N ALA A 491 0.22 26.65 -66.15
CA ALA A 491 1.38 27.22 -66.86
C ALA A 491 2.58 27.85 -66.07
N ARG A 492 3.78 27.32 -66.40
CA ARG A 492 5.12 27.95 -66.28
C ARG A 492 5.23 29.16 -67.23
N PRO A 493 6.09 30.21 -67.02
CA PRO A 493 7.56 30.06 -66.95
C PRO A 493 8.41 31.10 -66.15
N GLN A 494 9.67 30.70 -65.92
CA GLN A 494 10.97 31.42 -65.85
C GLN A 494 11.24 32.71 -65.02
N LEU A 495 12.37 32.61 -64.28
CA LEU A 495 13.45 33.60 -64.02
C LEU A 495 13.18 34.91 -63.25
N ARG A 496 13.77 35.04 -62.04
CA ARG A 496 14.92 35.95 -61.75
C ARG A 496 15.34 35.97 -60.27
N ARG A 497 16.64 36.26 -60.08
CA ARG A 497 17.40 36.40 -58.82
C ARG A 497 16.93 37.58 -57.95
N GLY A 498 17.10 37.46 -56.62
CA GLY A 498 17.10 38.59 -55.69
C GLY A 498 17.75 38.24 -54.34
N ARG A 499 18.83 38.94 -53.99
CA ARG A 499 19.58 38.87 -52.73
C ARG A 499 18.89 39.68 -51.61
N GLY A 500 19.18 39.36 -50.35
CA GLY A 500 19.02 40.27 -49.19
C GLY A 500 18.79 39.48 -47.89
N SER A 501 19.80 39.20 -47.06
CA SER A 501 20.56 40.04 -46.12
C SER A 501 20.08 39.87 -44.67
N VAL A 502 21.03 39.46 -43.84
CA VAL A 502 20.99 39.23 -42.39
C VAL A 502 20.87 40.54 -41.61
N ARG A 503 20.01 40.57 -40.58
CA ARG A 503 20.12 41.36 -39.33
C ARG A 503 19.41 40.53 -38.25
N GLY A 504 20.01 40.12 -37.13
CA GLY A 504 20.81 40.88 -36.18
C GLY A 504 19.89 41.41 -35.08
N LEU A 505 19.51 40.57 -34.10
CA LEU A 505 18.72 41.01 -32.94
C LEU A 505 19.55 40.88 -31.66
N GLN A 506 19.82 42.05 -31.08
CA GLN A 506 20.55 42.28 -29.84
C GLN A 506 19.58 42.14 -28.66
N VAL A 507 19.94 41.33 -27.67
CA VAL A 507 19.15 41.11 -26.44
C VAL A 507 19.58 42.16 -25.39
N ALA A 508 18.62 42.96 -24.91
CA ALA A 508 18.81 43.84 -23.77
C ALA A 508 18.29 43.17 -22.48
N LEU A 509 19.21 42.93 -21.53
CA LEU A 509 18.96 42.47 -20.17
C LEU A 509 18.52 43.66 -19.30
N LEU A 510 17.36 43.53 -18.65
CA LEU A 510 16.92 44.41 -17.55
C LEU A 510 17.16 43.72 -16.21
N HIS A 511 18.08 44.29 -15.41
CA HIS A 511 18.18 44.06 -13.97
C HIS A 511 17.13 44.89 -13.21
N PRO A 512 16.74 44.45 -12.00
CA PRO A 512 16.88 45.34 -10.86
C PRO A 512 17.51 44.67 -9.63
N GLY A 513 18.39 45.41 -8.95
CA GLY A 513 18.95 45.07 -7.63
C GLY A 513 17.92 45.16 -6.50
N GLY A 514 18.23 44.81 -5.25
CA GLY A 514 19.51 44.39 -4.67
C GLY A 514 19.37 44.06 -3.17
N ARG A 515 20.51 44.16 -2.48
CA ARG A 515 20.84 43.91 -1.06
C ARG A 515 21.31 42.49 -0.71
N LEU A 516 22.63 42.34 -0.80
CA LEU A 516 23.44 41.36 -0.08
C LEU A 516 23.83 41.95 1.28
N SER A 517 23.76 41.13 2.34
CA SER A 517 24.50 41.31 3.59
C SER A 517 25.66 40.33 3.62
N HIS A 518 26.86 40.85 3.90
CA HIS A 518 28.13 40.14 3.93
C HIS A 518 28.22 39.04 5.00
N ALA A 519 28.85 37.93 4.64
CA ALA A 519 29.81 37.23 5.50
C ALA A 519 30.90 36.61 4.60
N ARG A 520 32.12 37.11 4.73
CA ARG A 520 33.33 36.57 4.10
C ARG A 520 33.87 35.41 4.96
N ALA A 521 34.27 34.33 4.31
CA ALA A 521 35.37 33.49 4.77
C ALA A 521 36.22 33.16 3.54
N GLU A 522 37.45 33.67 3.54
CA GLU A 522 38.47 33.41 2.53
C GLU A 522 39.05 32.01 2.72
N VAL A 523 39.31 31.31 1.61
CA VAL A 523 40.25 30.18 1.56
C VAL A 523 41.15 30.42 0.35
N ARG A 524 42.45 30.58 0.58
CA ARG A 524 43.49 30.51 -0.45
C ARG A 524 43.95 29.06 -0.64
N PRO A 525 44.35 28.66 -1.88
CA PRO A 525 44.75 27.30 -2.19
C PRO A 525 46.27 27.10 -2.16
N GLY A 526 46.68 25.87 -1.85
CA GLY A 526 48.03 25.33 -2.07
C GLY A 526 47.97 23.83 -1.75
N ALA A 527 47.83 22.96 -2.74
CA ALA A 527 48.89 22.36 -3.56
C ALA A 527 49.35 21.02 -2.97
N GLY A 528 49.29 19.94 -3.77
CA GLY A 528 50.01 18.70 -3.48
C GLY A 528 49.28 17.39 -3.78
N HIS A 529 49.22 17.05 -5.07
CA HIS A 529 49.33 15.71 -5.67
C HIS A 529 48.59 14.45 -5.16
N THR A 530 47.61 14.02 -5.98
CA THR A 530 47.51 12.76 -6.78
C THR A 530 47.75 11.34 -6.16
N PRO A 531 47.34 10.22 -6.82
CA PRO A 531 46.10 9.48 -6.55
C PRO A 531 46.33 7.98 -6.24
N LEU A 532 45.27 7.16 -6.33
CA LEU A 532 45.18 5.68 -6.22
C LEU A 532 44.91 5.22 -4.78
N SER A 533 44.05 4.24 -4.46
CA SER A 533 43.50 3.10 -5.20
C SER A 533 42.27 2.58 -4.41
N ARG A 534 41.22 2.10 -5.09
CA ARG A 534 40.73 0.71 -5.05
C ARG A 534 40.85 0.01 -3.67
N TYR A 535 39.73 -0.38 -3.04
CA TYR A 535 39.14 -1.74 -3.13
C TYR A 535 38.06 -2.02 -2.06
N ARG A 536 37.02 -2.72 -2.54
CA ARG A 536 36.30 -3.87 -1.96
C ARG A 536 35.72 -3.82 -0.53
N ARG A 537 34.39 -4.03 -0.53
CA ARG A 537 33.61 -5.06 0.19
C ARG A 537 33.95 -5.28 1.67
N ARG A 538 32.97 -4.96 2.53
CA ARG A 538 32.12 -5.99 3.15
C ARG A 538 30.67 -5.52 3.13
#